data_AF-A0A924R8K0-F1
#
_entry.id   AF-A0A924R8K0-F1
#
_cell.length_a   1.000
_cell.length_b   1.000
_cell.length_c   1.000
_cell.angle_alpha   90.00
_cell.angle_beta   90.00
_cell.angle_gamma   90.00
#
_symmetry.space_group_name_H-M   'P 1'
#
loop_
_entity.id
_entity.type
_entity.pdbx_description
1 polymer ?
#
loop_
_entity_poly.entity_id
_entity_poly.type
_entity_poly.pdbx_seq_one_letter_code
_entity_poly.pdbx_strand_id
1 'polypeptide(L)'
;MKRFVMKYLMLNCKEATLLMAKKEEGKLSFIGKLQLSMHTSMCSFCKKFEKQTNQISTESKHIHAEERMSDAANDRIIKMIDEHSF
;
A
#
# COMPACT_ATOMS: atom_id res chain seq x y z
N MET A 1 -8.34 26.00 -16.35
CA MET A 1 -7.97 24.61 -16.69
C MET A 1 -6.59 24.18 -16.17
N LYS A 2 -5.47 24.82 -16.54
CA LYS A 2 -4.10 24.41 -16.14
C LYS A 2 -3.88 24.22 -14.62
N ARG A 3 -4.45 25.11 -13.80
CA ARG A 3 -4.28 25.13 -12.33
C ARG A 3 -5.03 24.00 -11.60
N PHE A 4 -6.14 23.52 -12.15
CA PHE A 4 -6.87 22.37 -11.59
C PHE A 4 -6.10 21.08 -11.83
N VAL A 5 -5.60 20.89 -13.05
CA VAL A 5 -4.84 19.69 -13.43
C VAL A 5 -3.56 19.55 -12.58
N MET A 6 -2.80 20.62 -12.35
CA MET A 6 -1.62 20.56 -11.45
C MET A 6 -2.00 20.23 -10.00
N LYS A 7 -3.11 20.75 -9.47
CA LYS A 7 -3.54 20.47 -8.09
C LYS A 7 -3.86 18.99 -7.86
N TYR A 8 -4.41 18.32 -8.87
CA TYR A 8 -4.70 16.89 -8.78
C TYR A 8 -3.51 16.01 -9.19
N LEU A 9 -2.53 16.52 -9.94
CA LEU A 9 -1.35 15.75 -10.36
C LEU A 9 -0.15 15.88 -9.41
N MET A 10 -0.09 16.96 -8.60
CA MET A 10 0.99 17.20 -7.65
C MET A 10 0.66 16.62 -6.27
N LEU A 11 1.23 15.46 -5.98
CA LEU A 11 1.21 14.85 -4.66
C LEU A 11 2.38 15.35 -3.83
N ASN A 12 2.19 15.48 -2.53
CA ASN A 12 3.30 15.49 -1.57
C ASN A 12 3.73 14.04 -1.24
N CYS A 13 4.88 13.88 -0.57
CA CYS A 13 5.43 12.56 -0.26
C CYS A 13 4.48 11.70 0.58
N LYS A 14 3.73 12.28 1.52
CA LYS A 14 2.76 11.54 2.36
C LYS A 14 1.59 10.99 1.53
N GLU A 15 1.10 11.77 0.57
CA GLU A 15 0.06 11.31 -0.34
C GLU A 15 0.59 10.24 -1.29
N ALA A 16 1.81 10.39 -1.80
CA ALA A 16 2.46 9.40 -2.65
C ALA A 16 2.64 8.06 -1.93
N THR A 17 3.14 8.05 -0.69
CA THR A 17 3.29 6.81 0.09
C THR A 17 1.95 6.16 0.43
N LEU A 18 0.89 6.95 0.65
CA LEU A 18 -0.46 6.42 0.80
C LEU A 18 -0.97 5.75 -0.48
N LEU A 19 -0.73 6.34 -1.67
CA LEU A 19 -1.08 5.69 -2.93
C LEU A 19 -0.26 4.41 -3.16
N MET A 20 1.01 4.37 -2.74
CA MET A 20 1.81 3.13 -2.79
C MET A 20 1.22 2.03 -1.90
N ALA A 21 0.80 2.34 -0.67
CA ALA A 21 0.13 1.36 0.19
C ALA A 21 -1.15 0.82 -0.47
N LYS A 22 -1.98 1.69 -1.06
CA LYS A 22 -3.16 1.27 -1.83
C LYS A 22 -2.80 0.42 -3.05
N LYS A 23 -1.64 0.65 -3.68
CA LYS A 23 -1.13 -0.15 -4.80
C LYS A 23 -0.82 -1.57 -4.35
N GLU A 24 -0.14 -1.73 -3.21
CA GLU A 24 0.16 -3.04 -2.63
C GLU A 24 -1.09 -3.82 -2.23
N GLU A 25 -2.11 -3.14 -1.72
CA GLU A 25 -3.41 -3.75 -1.42
C GLU A 25 -4.26 -4.07 -2.67
N GLY A 26 -3.80 -3.72 -3.88
CA GLY A 26 -4.57 -3.87 -5.12
C GLY A 26 -5.75 -2.90 -5.27
N LYS A 27 -5.84 -1.86 -4.43
CA LYS A 27 -6.96 -0.89 -4.36
C LYS A 27 -6.68 0.44 -5.07
N LEU A 28 -5.54 0.58 -5.76
CA LEU A 28 -5.18 1.84 -6.43
C LEU A 28 -5.83 1.98 -7.81
N SER A 29 -6.56 3.09 -8.01
CA SER A 29 -7.18 3.43 -9.29
C SER A 29 -6.16 3.77 -10.38
N PHE A 30 -6.59 3.72 -11.66
CA PHE A 30 -5.73 4.09 -12.80
C PHE A 30 -5.17 5.51 -12.70
N ILE A 31 -6.00 6.48 -12.29
CA ILE A 31 -5.56 7.87 -12.06
C ILE A 31 -4.50 7.92 -10.95
N GLY A 32 -4.72 7.17 -9.86
CA GLY A 32 -3.75 7.05 -8.76
C GLY A 32 -2.41 6.48 -9.21
N LYS A 33 -2.41 5.49 -10.11
CA LYS A 33 -1.18 4.95 -10.71
C LYS A 33 -0.43 6.00 -11.52
N LEU A 34 -1.14 6.82 -12.31
CA LEU A 34 -0.52 7.89 -13.10
C LEU A 34 0.09 8.98 -12.21
N GLN A 35 -0.64 9.44 -11.19
CA GLN A 35 -0.15 10.43 -10.22
C GLN A 35 1.10 9.92 -9.50
N LEU A 36 1.08 8.65 -9.08
CA LEU A 36 2.20 8.02 -8.39
C LEU A 36 3.43 7.89 -9.30
N SER A 37 3.25 7.47 -10.56
CA SER A 37 4.31 7.40 -11.56
C SER A 37 4.97 8.77 -11.81
N MET A 38 4.15 9.82 -11.93
CA MET A 38 4.64 11.18 -12.06
C MET A 38 5.47 11.59 -10.84
N HIS A 39 4.98 11.40 -9.61
CA HIS A 39 5.69 11.80 -8.40
C HIS A 39 7.01 11.04 -8.20
N THR A 40 7.02 9.73 -8.42
CA THR A 40 8.25 8.91 -8.30
C THR A 40 9.29 9.21 -9.37
N SER A 41 8.87 9.72 -10.54
CA SER A 41 9.80 10.20 -11.56
C SER A 41 10.64 11.42 -11.13
N MET A 42 10.11 12.25 -10.22
CA MET A 42 10.75 13.50 -9.77
C MET A 42 11.29 13.45 -8.33
N CYS A 43 10.79 12.54 -7.49
CA CYS A 43 11.19 12.41 -6.09
C CYS A 43 12.01 11.13 -5.87
N SER A 44 13.31 11.29 -5.67
CA SER A 44 14.26 10.18 -5.48
C SER A 44 13.96 9.34 -4.24
N PHE A 45 13.46 9.96 -3.16
CA PHE A 45 13.06 9.26 -1.94
C PHE A 45 11.84 8.36 -2.17
N CYS A 46 10.81 8.87 -2.82
CA CYS A 46 9.63 8.08 -3.15
C CYS A 46 9.95 6.97 -4.14
N LYS A 47 10.84 7.21 -5.12
CA LYS A 47 11.32 6.15 -6.03
C LYS A 47 12.02 5.01 -5.27
N LYS A 48 12.89 5.35 -4.31
CA LYS A 48 13.57 4.35 -3.47
C LYS A 48 12.59 3.60 -2.58
N PHE A 49 11.67 4.32 -1.94
CA PHE A 49 10.65 3.72 -1.09
C PHE A 49 9.75 2.76 -1.87
N GLU A 50 9.30 3.12 -3.08
CA GLU A 50 8.53 2.22 -3.94
C GLU A 50 9.31 0.94 -4.25
N LYS A 51 10.60 1.04 -4.59
CA LYS A 51 11.45 -0.13 -4.84
C LYS A 51 11.55 -1.01 -3.59
N GLN A 52 11.78 -0.42 -2.41
CA GLN A 52 11.89 -1.17 -1.15
C GLN A 52 10.59 -1.88 -0.80
N THR A 53 9.45 -1.21 -0.92
CA THR A 53 8.13 -1.80 -0.65
C THR A 53 7.84 -2.97 -1.61
N ASN A 54 8.13 -2.81 -2.91
CA ASN A 54 7.98 -3.91 -3.87
C ASN A 54 8.89 -5.10 -3.53
N GLN A 55 10.14 -4.84 -3.12
CA GLN A 55 11.07 -5.90 -2.70
C GLN A 55 10.51 -6.64 -1.47
N ILE A 56 10.12 -5.93 -0.43
CA ILE A 56 9.54 -6.55 0.78
C ILE A 56 8.30 -7.39 0.42
N SER A 57 7.41 -6.86 -0.42
CA SER A 57 6.20 -7.55 -0.88
C SER A 57 6.51 -8.84 -1.65
N THR A 58 7.52 -8.81 -2.52
CA THR A 58 7.98 -10.01 -3.25
C THR A 58 8.64 -11.02 -2.32
N GLU A 59 9.62 -10.60 -1.52
CA GLU A 59 10.34 -11.50 -0.61
C GLU A 59 9.40 -12.11 0.43
N SER A 60 8.44 -11.34 0.95
CA SER A 60 7.44 -11.84 1.91
C SER A 60 6.56 -12.95 1.36
N LYS A 61 6.38 -13.06 0.03
CA LYS A 61 5.60 -14.17 -0.58
C LYS A 61 6.36 -15.50 -0.55
N HIS A 62 7.68 -15.45 -0.40
CA HIS A 62 8.54 -16.62 -0.32
C HIS A 62 8.79 -17.07 1.13
N ILE A 63 8.41 -16.25 2.11
CA ILE A 63 8.43 -16.60 3.52
C ILE A 63 7.15 -17.38 3.83
N HIS A 64 7.29 -18.70 3.99
CA HIS A 64 6.22 -19.52 4.56
C HIS A 64 6.33 -19.45 6.09
N ALA A 65 5.22 -19.10 6.75
CA ALA A 65 5.12 -19.28 8.18
C ALA A 65 5.17 -20.78 8.50
N GLU A 66 6.27 -21.24 9.11
CA GLU A 66 6.42 -22.63 9.55
C GLU A 66 5.46 -22.96 10.70
N GLU A 67 5.17 -21.97 11.55
CA GLU A 67 4.17 -22.07 12.60
C GLU A 67 2.79 -21.62 12.09
N ARG A 68 1.85 -22.56 12.07
CA ARG A 68 0.43 -22.23 12.01
C ARG A 68 -0.08 -21.90 13.40
N MET A 69 -0.85 -20.82 13.51
CA MET A 69 -1.66 -20.57 14.71
C MET A 69 -2.57 -21.78 14.96
N SER A 70 -2.70 -22.19 16.22
CA SER A 70 -3.64 -23.26 16.56
C SER A 70 -5.06 -22.82 16.22
N ASP A 71 -5.92 -23.78 15.87
CA ASP A 71 -7.33 -23.52 15.55
C ASP A 71 -8.02 -22.76 16.68
N ALA A 72 -7.71 -23.09 17.94
CA ALA A 72 -8.21 -22.38 19.11
C ALA A 72 -7.75 -20.91 19.20
N ALA A 73 -6.56 -20.57 18.71
CA ALA A 73 -6.09 -19.20 18.64
C ALA A 73 -6.79 -18.43 17.50
N ASN A 74 -6.98 -19.06 16.35
CA ASN A 74 -7.72 -18.48 15.23
C ASN A 74 -9.18 -18.20 15.59
N ASP A 75 -9.86 -19.14 16.25
CA ASP A 75 -11.27 -18.99 16.67
C ASP A 75 -11.46 -17.83 17.66
N ARG A 76 -10.49 -17.61 18.56
CA ARG A 76 -10.53 -16.47 19.49
C ARG A 76 -10.41 -15.14 18.76
N ILE A 77 -9.52 -15.05 17.77
CA ILE A 77 -9.33 -13.83 16.97
C ILE A 77 -10.58 -13.52 16.17
N ILE A 78 -11.18 -14.52 15.51
CA ILE A 78 -12.41 -14.33 14.73
C ILE A 78 -13.53 -13.80 15.62
N LYS A 79 -13.75 -14.41 16.80
CA LYS A 79 -14.76 -13.92 17.75
C LYS A 79 -14.53 -12.48 18.17
N MET A 80 -13.28 -12.09 18.48
CA MET A 80 -12.96 -10.71 18.85
C MET A 80 -13.22 -9.72 17.71
N ILE A 81 -12.96 -10.12 16.45
CA ILE A 81 -13.25 -9.28 15.28
C ILE A 81 -14.77 -9.12 15.12
N ASP A 82 -15.53 -10.20 15.23
CA ASP A 82 -16.99 -10.18 15.07
C ASP A 82 -17.68 -9.37 16.19
N GLU A 83 -17.21 -9.49 17.42
CA GLU A 83 -17.73 -8.75 18.58
C GLU A 83 -17.46 -7.23 18.49
N HIS A 84 -16.46 -6.82 17.71
CA HIS A 84 -16.06 -5.42 17.54
C HIS A 84 -16.28 -4.88 16.11
N SER A 85 -16.93 -5.66 15.25
CA SER A 85 -17.37 -5.19 13.93
C SER A 85 -18.70 -4.45 14.10
N PHE A 86 -18.62 -3.11 14.11
CA PHE A 86 -19.79 -2.20 14.09
C PHE A 86 -20.47 -2.18 12.72
#